data_AF-A0A7T8GKA1-F1
#
_entry.id   AF-A0A7T8GKA1-F1
#
_cell.length_a   1.000
_cell.length_b   1.000
_cell.length_c   1.000
_cell.angle_alpha   90.00
_cell.angle_beta   90.00
_cell.angle_gamma   90.00
#
_symmetry.space_group_name_H-M   'P 1'
#
loop_
_entity.id
_entity.type
_entity.pdbx_description
1 polymer ?
#
loop_
_entity_poly.entity_id
_entity_poly.type
_entity_poly.pdbx_seq_one_letter_code
_entity_poly.pdbx_strand_id
1 'polypeptide(L)'
;YSVNESYSASWDPRILDFVENKKRGPTPIPQRYVGTFIADFHRTLMYGGIFLYPANKYSPAGKLRLLYECNPAAFLMSQAGGLGSTGRENVLEMKPRTIHDRCPSIWEPFDNNEVHLSSCVENGYLEEIDKGKMVTNINFIRATEF
;
A
#
# COMPACT_ATOMS: atom_id res chain seq x y z
N TYR A 1 -7.69 -3.40 9.93
CA TYR A 1 -6.50 -2.82 9.26
C TYR A 1 -5.23 -3.42 9.85
N SER A 2 -4.09 -3.23 9.19
CA SER A 2 -2.80 -3.73 9.66
C SER A 2 -1.73 -2.65 9.59
N VAL A 3 -1.16 -2.28 10.75
CA VAL A 3 -0.09 -1.28 10.87
C VAL A 3 0.53 -1.38 12.26
N ASN A 4 1.81 -0.98 12.39
CA ASN A 4 2.45 -0.83 13.69
C ASN A 4 2.15 0.54 14.33
N GLU A 5 1.10 0.61 15.15
CA GLU A 5 0.69 1.84 15.85
C GLU A 5 1.71 2.40 16.86
N SER A 6 2.78 1.67 17.20
CA SER A 6 3.85 2.21 18.06
C SER A 6 4.55 3.43 17.43
N TYR A 7 4.45 3.61 16.12
CA TYR A 7 5.01 4.75 15.39
C TYR A 7 4.01 5.90 15.18
N SER A 8 2.80 5.83 15.74
CA SER A 8 1.71 6.79 15.47
C SER A 8 2.09 8.25 15.67
N ALA A 9 2.82 8.57 16.75
CA ALA A 9 3.32 9.93 17.04
C ALA A 9 4.35 10.46 16.02
N SER A 10 4.83 9.60 15.12
CA SER A 10 5.85 9.92 14.12
C SER A 10 5.35 9.86 12.67
N TRP A 11 4.06 9.58 12.45
CA TRP A 11 3.46 9.55 11.12
C TRP A 11 3.12 10.95 10.58
N ASP A 12 2.90 11.03 9.27
CA ASP A 12 2.20 12.16 8.64
C ASP A 12 0.78 12.25 9.23
N PRO A 13 0.26 13.45 9.57
CA PRO A 13 -1.07 13.61 10.14
C PRO A 13 -2.18 12.94 9.32
N ARG A 14 -2.07 12.90 7.98
CA ARG A 14 -3.06 12.25 7.12
C ARG A 14 -3.14 10.74 7.34
N ILE A 15 -1.99 10.09 7.60
CA ILE A 15 -1.95 8.67 7.92
C ILE A 15 -2.56 8.42 9.31
N LEU A 16 -2.28 9.31 10.26
CA LEU A 16 -2.87 9.22 11.60
C LEU A 16 -4.40 9.33 11.54
N ASP A 17 -4.92 10.35 10.84
CA ASP A 17 -6.35 10.56 10.65
C ASP A 17 -7.01 9.38 9.95
N PHE A 18 -6.35 8.84 8.91
CA PHE A 18 -6.82 7.64 8.21
C PHE A 18 -6.95 6.44 9.16
N VAL A 19 -5.90 6.15 9.96
CA VAL A 19 -5.92 5.03 10.89
C VAL A 19 -6.97 5.24 11.99
N GLU A 20 -7.11 6.46 12.52
CA GLU A 20 -8.15 6.77 13.51
C GLU A 20 -9.56 6.60 12.92
N ASN A 21 -9.79 6.98 11.65
CA ASN A 21 -11.04 6.69 10.96
C ASN A 21 -11.30 5.18 10.84
N LYS A 22 -10.29 4.36 10.52
CA LYS A 22 -10.44 2.90 10.50
C LYS A 22 -10.62 2.26 11.87
N LYS A 23 -10.26 2.96 12.94
CA LYS A 23 -10.36 2.50 14.32
C LYS A 23 -11.68 2.90 14.99
N ARG A 24 -12.16 4.11 14.72
CA ARG A 24 -13.27 4.76 15.44
C ARG A 24 -14.34 5.38 14.53
N GLY A 25 -14.16 5.31 13.21
CA GLY A 25 -15.13 5.81 12.24
C GLY A 25 -16.38 4.94 12.14
N PRO A 26 -17.29 5.26 11.21
CA PRO A 26 -18.58 4.58 11.06
C PRO A 26 -18.46 3.07 10.78
N THR A 27 -17.42 2.66 10.06
CA THR A 27 -17.12 1.25 9.75
C THR A 27 -15.74 0.87 10.33
N PRO A 28 -15.65 0.57 11.63
CA PRO A 28 -14.37 0.24 12.27
C PRO A 28 -13.88 -1.14 11.80
N ILE A 29 -12.59 -1.23 11.47
CA ILE A 29 -11.97 -2.46 10.97
C ILE A 29 -11.07 -3.07 12.07
N PRO A 30 -11.24 -4.35 12.44
CA PRO A 30 -10.39 -5.01 13.43
C PRO A 30 -8.89 -4.90 13.10
N GLN A 31 -8.08 -4.57 14.10
CA GLN A 31 -6.63 -4.45 13.96
C GLN A 31 -5.96 -5.82 14.02
N ARG A 32 -5.03 -6.09 13.09
CA ARG A 32 -4.16 -7.27 13.08
C ARG A 32 -2.78 -6.85 12.58
N TYR A 33 -1.73 -7.16 13.32
CA TYR A 33 -0.36 -6.89 12.89
C TYR A 33 0.56 -8.01 13.36
N VAL A 34 1.02 -8.83 12.42
CA VAL A 34 1.93 -9.95 12.71
C VAL A 34 3.36 -9.43 12.88
N GLY A 35 3.71 -8.35 12.16
CA GLY A 35 5.05 -7.76 12.21
C GLY A 35 6.00 -8.29 11.14
N THR A 36 5.49 -9.17 10.26
CA THR A 36 6.21 -9.67 9.10
C THR A 36 5.47 -9.24 7.84
N PHE A 37 6.16 -8.51 6.96
CA PHE A 37 5.58 -7.94 5.73
C PHE A 37 4.76 -8.96 4.94
N ILE A 38 5.35 -10.11 4.60
CA ILE A 38 4.68 -11.09 3.74
C ILE A 38 3.46 -11.73 4.40
N ALA A 39 3.46 -11.91 5.72
CA ALA A 39 2.34 -12.51 6.44
C ALA A 39 1.15 -11.54 6.51
N ASP A 40 1.42 -10.26 6.80
CA ASP A 40 0.39 -9.23 6.82
C ASP A 40 -0.15 -8.95 5.41
N PHE A 41 0.73 -8.89 4.40
CA PHE A 41 0.35 -8.76 2.99
C PHE A 41 -0.51 -9.93 2.50
N HIS A 42 -0.09 -11.18 2.75
CA HIS A 42 -0.83 -12.36 2.33
C HIS A 42 -2.24 -12.40 2.95
N ARG A 43 -2.36 -12.11 4.25
CA ARG A 43 -3.65 -12.02 4.92
C ARG A 43 -4.55 -10.95 4.27
N THR A 44 -3.98 -9.78 3.99
CA THR A 44 -4.71 -8.69 3.32
C THR A 44 -5.18 -9.11 1.93
N LEU A 45 -4.34 -9.78 1.15
CA LEU A 45 -4.69 -10.28 -0.17
C LEU A 45 -5.84 -11.31 -0.14
N MET A 46 -5.85 -12.20 0.86
CA MET A 46 -6.82 -13.29 0.96
C MET A 46 -8.15 -12.91 1.61
N TYR A 47 -8.12 -12.01 2.60
CA TYR A 47 -9.29 -11.69 3.43
C TYR A 47 -9.78 -10.26 3.28
N GLY A 48 -9.16 -9.45 2.42
CA GLY A 48 -9.51 -8.05 2.27
C GLY A 48 -8.95 -7.14 3.36
N GLY A 49 -9.44 -5.91 3.35
CA GLY A 49 -9.00 -4.83 4.23
C GLY A 49 -7.69 -4.18 3.79
N ILE A 50 -7.07 -3.41 4.70
CA ILE A 50 -5.92 -2.57 4.38
C ILE A 50 -4.69 -2.88 5.24
N PHE A 51 -3.52 -2.89 4.61
CA PHE A 51 -2.21 -3.00 5.28
C PHE A 51 -1.35 -1.78 4.96
N LEU A 52 -0.73 -1.20 5.99
CA LEU A 52 0.07 0.01 5.90
C LEU A 52 1.48 -0.21 6.47
N TYR A 53 2.46 0.29 5.73
CA TYR A 53 3.83 0.50 6.17
C TYR A 53 4.26 1.94 5.79
N PRO A 54 3.66 2.95 6.45
CA PRO A 54 3.84 4.34 6.06
C PRO A 54 5.26 4.83 6.38
N ALA A 55 5.64 5.96 5.75
CA ALA A 55 6.80 6.72 6.19
C ALA A 55 6.60 7.25 7.62
N ASN A 56 7.69 7.47 8.32
CA ASN A 56 7.67 8.10 9.64
C ASN A 56 8.94 8.95 9.85
N LYS A 57 8.99 9.73 10.94
CA LYS A 57 10.15 10.60 11.26
C LYS A 57 11.50 9.87 11.27
N TYR A 58 11.53 8.59 11.62
CA TYR A 58 12.76 7.78 11.69
C TYR A 58 13.10 7.07 10.36
N SER A 59 12.12 6.95 9.46
CA SER A 59 12.22 6.28 8.17
C SER A 59 11.40 7.07 7.14
N PRO A 60 11.88 8.26 6.75
CA PRO A 60 11.11 9.18 5.91
C PRO A 60 10.87 8.65 4.49
N ALA A 61 11.74 7.76 4.01
CA ALA A 61 11.55 7.03 2.75
C ALA A 61 10.83 5.69 2.93
N GLY A 62 10.22 5.43 4.09
CA GLY A 62 9.69 4.11 4.45
C GLY A 62 10.78 3.11 4.85
N LYS A 63 10.36 1.87 5.11
CA LYS A 63 11.25 0.80 5.63
C LYS A 63 11.43 -0.36 4.65
N LEU A 64 10.42 -0.67 3.85
CA LEU A 64 10.47 -1.73 2.85
C LEU A 64 11.27 -1.27 1.63
N ARG A 65 11.92 -2.19 0.93
CA ARG A 65 12.67 -1.92 -0.29
C ARG A 65 11.80 -2.06 -1.52
N LEU A 66 11.96 -1.09 -2.42
CA LEU A 66 11.17 -0.99 -3.63
C LEU A 66 11.37 -2.23 -4.52
N LEU A 67 12.61 -2.57 -4.86
CA LEU A 67 12.87 -3.57 -5.90
C LEU A 67 12.47 -5.01 -5.54
N TYR A 68 12.69 -5.42 -4.30
CA TYR A 68 12.61 -6.82 -3.90
C TYR A 68 11.63 -7.10 -2.76
N GLU A 69 10.92 -6.08 -2.27
CA GLU A 69 9.78 -6.26 -1.36
C GLU A 69 8.51 -5.66 -1.99
N CYS A 70 8.53 -4.37 -2.32
CA CYS A 70 7.33 -3.67 -2.76
C CYS A 70 6.94 -3.97 -4.22
N ASN A 71 7.87 -4.01 -5.17
CA ASN A 71 7.56 -4.27 -6.58
C ASN A 71 6.93 -5.65 -6.80
N PRO A 72 7.48 -6.76 -6.24
CA PRO A 72 6.84 -8.07 -6.35
C PRO A 72 5.45 -8.10 -5.70
N ALA A 73 5.30 -7.48 -4.53
CA ALA A 73 4.01 -7.41 -3.84
C ALA A 73 2.98 -6.57 -4.61
N ALA A 74 3.38 -5.44 -5.19
CA ALA A 74 2.52 -4.58 -5.98
C ALA A 74 2.05 -5.26 -7.27
N PHE A 75 2.92 -6.08 -7.88
CA PHE A 75 2.52 -6.91 -9.01
C PHE A 75 1.45 -7.94 -8.60
N LEU A 76 1.65 -8.68 -7.51
CA LEU A 76 0.65 -9.64 -7.03
C LEU A 76 -0.67 -8.95 -6.65
N MET A 77 -0.59 -7.78 -6.02
CA MET A 77 -1.76 -6.99 -5.64
C MET A 77 -2.54 -6.54 -6.87
N SER A 78 -1.86 -6.07 -7.92
CA SER A 78 -2.52 -5.66 -9.16
C SER A 78 -3.17 -6.83 -9.90
N GLN A 79 -2.56 -8.02 -9.87
CA GLN A 79 -3.18 -9.23 -10.42
C GLN A 79 -4.45 -9.64 -9.67
N ALA A 80 -4.57 -9.27 -8.39
CA ALA A 80 -5.79 -9.43 -7.60
C ALA A 80 -6.79 -8.26 -7.75
N GLY A 81 -6.56 -7.35 -8.70
CA GLY A 81 -7.37 -6.14 -8.93
C GLY A 81 -7.15 -5.02 -7.90
N GLY A 82 -6.24 -5.20 -6.95
CA GLY A 82 -5.93 -4.24 -5.91
C GLY A 82 -4.92 -3.17 -6.33
N LEU A 83 -4.55 -2.35 -5.34
CA LEU A 83 -3.59 -1.26 -5.48
C LEU A 83 -2.51 -1.29 -4.40
N GLY A 84 -1.26 -1.09 -4.83
CA GLY A 84 -0.14 -0.72 -3.98
C GLY A 84 0.19 0.76 -4.17
N SER A 85 0.12 1.56 -3.11
CA SER A 85 0.30 3.01 -3.15
C SER A 85 1.36 3.46 -2.14
N THR A 86 2.13 4.50 -2.47
CA THR A 86 3.00 5.19 -1.50
C THR A 86 2.23 6.21 -0.64
N GLY A 87 0.95 6.40 -0.95
CA GLY A 87 0.11 7.52 -0.54
C GLY A 87 0.18 8.72 -1.48
N ARG A 88 1.07 8.71 -2.48
CA ARG A 88 1.21 9.77 -3.50
C ARG A 88 1.20 9.24 -4.93
N GLU A 89 1.87 8.10 -5.13
CA GLU A 89 2.00 7.47 -6.45
C GLU A 89 1.82 5.95 -6.33
N ASN A 90 1.56 5.29 -7.46
CA ASN A 90 1.50 3.84 -7.54
C ASN A 90 2.92 3.27 -7.38
N VAL A 91 3.07 2.24 -6.54
CA VAL A 91 4.36 1.58 -6.30
C VAL A 91 4.99 1.05 -7.60
N LEU A 92 4.20 0.54 -8.55
CA LEU A 92 4.70 0.04 -9.83
C LEU A 92 5.20 1.13 -10.78
N GLU A 93 4.81 2.39 -10.55
CA GLU A 93 5.27 3.53 -11.38
C GLU A 93 6.55 4.17 -10.83
N MET A 94 6.94 3.84 -9.59
CA MET A 94 8.14 4.38 -8.97
C MET A 94 9.40 3.95 -9.73
N LYS A 95 10.23 4.92 -10.10
CA LYS A 95 11.56 4.66 -10.67
C LYS A 95 12.61 4.56 -9.55
N PRO A 96 13.26 3.39 -9.36
CA PRO A 96 14.31 3.24 -8.35
C PRO A 96 15.53 4.09 -8.72
N ARG A 97 16.09 4.81 -7.74
CA ARG A 97 17.36 5.54 -7.90
C ARG A 97 18.55 4.66 -7.52
N THR A 98 18.35 3.75 -6.58
CA THR A 98 19.35 2.77 -6.13
C THR A 98 18.72 1.40 -5.94
N ILE A 99 19.56 0.37 -5.87
CA ILE A 99 19.12 -1.01 -5.64
C ILE A 99 18.49 -1.23 -4.25
N HIS A 100 18.74 -0.32 -3.30
CA HIS A 100 18.24 -0.39 -1.93
C HIS A 100 17.24 0.71 -1.61
N ASP A 101 16.66 1.33 -2.64
CA ASP A 101 15.63 2.36 -2.45
C ASP A 101 14.47 1.83 -1.64
N ARG A 102 14.00 2.68 -0.73
CA ARG A 102 12.88 2.37 0.16
C ARG A 102 11.59 2.99 -0.32
N CYS A 103 10.49 2.39 0.10
CA CYS A 103 9.15 2.74 -0.32
C CYS A 103 8.22 2.72 0.90
N PRO A 104 7.59 3.84 1.28
CA PRO A 104 6.40 3.78 2.11
C PRO A 104 5.30 3.08 1.29
N SER A 105 4.46 2.30 1.93
CA SER A 105 3.47 1.52 1.18
C SER A 105 2.16 1.35 1.92
N ILE A 106 1.09 1.32 1.15
CA ILE A 106 -0.28 1.08 1.54
C ILE A 106 -0.82 0.06 0.54
N TRP A 107 -1.40 -1.01 1.04
CA TRP A 107 -1.81 -2.18 0.28
C TRP A 107 -3.29 -2.42 0.51
N GLU A 108 -4.05 -2.40 -0.57
CA GLU A 108 -5.48 -2.67 -0.57
C GLU A 108 -5.81 -3.59 -1.76
N PRO A 109 -6.40 -4.77 -1.54
CA PRO A 109 -6.92 -5.61 -2.62
C PRO A 109 -8.20 -5.01 -3.20
N PHE A 110 -8.65 -5.51 -4.35
CA PHE A 110 -10.00 -5.18 -4.81
C PHE A 110 -11.03 -5.75 -3.84
N ASP A 111 -11.81 -4.87 -3.21
CA ASP A 111 -12.98 -5.27 -2.44
C ASP A 111 -14.23 -4.66 -3.09
N ASN A 112 -15.15 -5.53 -3.51
CA ASN A 112 -16.40 -5.15 -4.15
C ASN A 112 -17.32 -4.31 -3.24
N ASN A 113 -17.07 -4.29 -1.93
CA ASN A 113 -17.97 -3.67 -0.96
C ASN A 113 -17.41 -2.41 -0.26
N GLU A 114 -16.10 -2.18 -0.24
CA GLU A 114 -15.50 -0.99 0.37
C GLU A 114 -14.18 -0.63 -0.33
N VAL A 115 -14.14 0.47 -1.10
CA VAL A 115 -12.88 0.98 -1.66
C VAL A 115 -12.32 2.06 -0.73
N HIS A 116 -11.46 1.68 0.21
CA HIS A 116 -10.94 2.57 1.24
C HIS A 116 -9.93 3.59 0.72
N LEU A 117 -9.09 3.26 -0.27
CA LEU A 117 -8.15 4.23 -0.85
C LEU A 117 -8.86 5.31 -1.68
N SER A 118 -10.00 4.99 -2.29
CA SER A 118 -10.76 5.96 -3.11
C SER A 118 -11.41 7.04 -2.27
N SER A 119 -12.02 6.65 -1.13
CA SER A 119 -12.54 7.63 -0.17
C SER A 119 -11.43 8.48 0.45
N CYS A 120 -10.19 7.99 0.47
CA CYS A 120 -9.05 8.76 0.99
C CYS A 120 -8.57 9.84 0.02
N VAL A 121 -8.68 9.60 -1.28
CA VAL A 121 -8.42 10.62 -2.31
C VAL A 121 -9.49 11.72 -2.25
N GLU A 122 -10.77 11.33 -2.19
CA GLU A 122 -11.90 12.28 -2.11
C GLU A 122 -11.87 13.16 -0.86
N ASN A 123 -11.34 12.64 0.26
CA ASN A 123 -11.19 13.38 1.52
C ASN A 123 -9.79 14.04 1.69
N GLY A 124 -8.93 14.02 0.66
CA GLY A 124 -7.62 14.69 0.67
C GLY A 124 -6.53 14.03 1.52
N TYR A 125 -6.75 12.79 1.97
CA TYR A 125 -5.78 12.01 2.75
C TYR A 125 -4.69 11.40 1.86
N LEU A 126 -4.97 11.15 0.57
CA LEU A 126 -4.05 10.62 -0.44
C LEU A 126 -4.19 11.40 -1.76
N GLU A 127 -3.13 11.50 -2.56
CA GLU A 127 -3.24 12.10 -3.91
C GLU A 127 -3.92 11.13 -4.89
N GLU A 128 -4.64 11.66 -5.88
CA GLU A 128 -5.43 10.89 -6.84
C GLU A 128 -4.52 9.97 -7.67
N ILE A 129 -4.70 8.66 -7.50
CA ILE A 129 -3.99 7.64 -8.28
C ILE A 129 -4.92 7.23 -9.41
N ASP A 130 -4.49 7.48 -10.64
CA ASP A 130 -5.24 7.18 -11.86
C ASP A 130 -5.62 5.69 -11.94
N LYS A 131 -6.88 5.39 -11.63
CA LYS A 131 -7.47 4.04 -11.78
C LYS A 131 -7.48 3.58 -13.23
N GLY A 132 -7.40 4.50 -14.20
CA GLY A 132 -7.34 4.21 -15.64
C GLY A 132 -6.02 3.57 -16.08
N LYS A 133 -4.98 3.63 -15.23
CA LYS A 133 -3.73 2.88 -15.38
C LYS A 133 -3.70 1.58 -14.57
N MET A 134 -4.85 1.03 -14.18
CA MET A 134 -4.92 -0.39 -13.86
C MET A 134 -4.33 -1.14 -15.05
N VAL A 135 -3.15 -1.71 -14.85
CA VAL A 135 -2.27 -2.12 -15.93
C VAL A 135 -2.88 -3.30 -16.67
N THR A 136 -3.68 -3.01 -17.69
CA THR A 136 -4.23 -3.98 -18.65
C THR A 136 -3.25 -4.26 -19.79
N ASN A 137 -2.07 -3.64 -19.80
CA ASN A 137 -1.03 -3.88 -20.81
C ASN A 137 0.39 -3.76 -20.20
N ILE A 138 0.83 -4.75 -19.41
CA ILE A 138 2.27 -5.05 -19.36
C ILE A 138 2.55 -6.01 -20.50
N ASN A 139 2.99 -5.46 -21.64
CA ASN A 139 3.72 -6.26 -22.62
C ASN A 139 5.03 -6.68 -21.95
N PHE A 140 5.10 -7.89 -21.44
CA PHE A 140 6.37 -8.50 -21.10
C PHE A 140 7.16 -8.71 -22.38
N ILE A 141 8.37 -8.13 -22.43
CA ILE A 141 9.47 -8.69 -23.19
C ILE A 141 9.59 -10.15 -22.74
N ARG A 142 9.31 -11.10 -23.64
CA ARG A 142 9.51 -12.54 -23.41
C ARG A 142 10.97 -12.75 -22.97
N ALA A 143 11.19 -13.06 -21.71
CA ALA A 143 12.49 -13.49 -21.18
C ALA A 143 12.74 -14.98 -21.52
N THR A 144 12.54 -15.37 -22.78
CA THR A 144 12.80 -16.72 -23.29
C THR A 144 13.59 -16.71 -24.61
N GLU A 145 14.38 -15.67 -24.85
CA GLU A 145 15.38 -15.66 -25.93
C GLU A 145 16.76 -15.41 -25.32
N PHE A 146 17.33 -16.48 -24.74
CA PHE A 146 18.76 -16.77 -24.65
C PHE A 146 18.93 -18.28 -24.81
#